data_AF-A0A7X0MLK9-F1
#
_entry.id   AF-A0A7X0MLK9-F1
#
_cell.length_a   1.000
_cell.length_b   1.000
_cell.length_c   1.000
_cell.angle_alpha   90.00
_cell.angle_beta   90.00
_cell.angle_gamma   90.00
#
_symmetry.space_group_name_H-M   'P 1'
#
loop_
_entity.id
_entity.type
_entity.pdbx_description
1 polymer ?
#
loop_
_entity_poly.entity_id
_entity_poly.type
_entity_poly.pdbx_seq_one_letter_code
_entity_poly.pdbx_strand_id
1 'polypeptide(L)'
;MAITLHPSLAVHPGEWLKSEIVEAHDLSVTVAARLLHVTRQALSTLLNGHADLSPEMAIRFEKVFGISAETMLKMQLTWDLVQVRRRADDIAVEPPFVASAQRRGMSVAERESASV
;
A
#
# COMPACT_ATOMS: atom_id res chain seq x y z
N MET A 1 5.96 2.92 -17.88
CA MET A 1 6.46 4.10 -17.16
C MET A 1 5.68 4.18 -15.86
N ALA A 2 6.30 3.83 -14.72
CA ALA A 2 5.61 3.90 -13.44
C ALA A 2 5.48 5.37 -13.04
N ILE A 3 4.27 5.81 -12.74
CA ILE A 3 4.07 7.09 -12.07
C ILE A 3 4.79 6.98 -10.73
N THR A 4 5.90 7.70 -10.57
CA THR A 4 6.57 7.84 -9.28
C THR A 4 5.68 8.68 -8.39
N LEU A 5 4.83 8.00 -7.62
CA LEU A 5 4.03 8.65 -6.58
C LEU A 5 5.00 9.29 -5.58
N HIS A 6 4.94 10.62 -5.47
CA HIS A 6 5.80 11.34 -4.54
C HIS A 6 5.38 11.02 -3.09
N PRO A 7 6.29 10.55 -2.23
CA PRO A 7 5.96 10.04 -0.90
C PRO A 7 5.39 11.11 0.06
N SER A 8 5.50 12.40 -0.28
CA SER A 8 4.89 13.49 0.51
C SER A 8 3.36 13.56 0.40
N LEU A 9 2.73 12.77 -0.49
CA LEU A 9 1.27 12.74 -0.68
C LEU A 9 0.61 11.52 -0.01
N ALA A 10 1.39 10.64 0.62
CA ALA A 10 0.84 9.53 1.37
C ALA A 10 0.32 10.04 2.72
N VAL A 11 -1.00 10.18 2.82
CA VAL A 11 -1.72 10.49 4.07
C VAL A 11 -2.55 9.26 4.43
N HIS A 12 -2.55 8.88 5.71
CA HIS A 12 -3.40 7.79 6.18
C HIS A 12 -4.88 8.17 6.01
N PRO A 13 -5.71 7.36 5.34
CA PRO A 13 -7.09 7.73 5.03
C PRO A 13 -7.93 7.99 6.28
N GLY A 14 -7.62 7.34 7.41
CA GLY A 14 -8.26 7.63 8.68
C GLY A 14 -8.04 9.06 9.20
N GLU A 15 -6.83 9.61 9.05
CA GLU A 15 -6.54 11.00 9.46
C GLU A 15 -7.26 11.99 8.54
N TRP A 16 -7.28 11.71 7.24
CA TRP A 16 -8.04 12.48 6.25
C TRP A 16 -9.55 12.44 6.52
N LEU A 17 -10.11 11.27 6.84
CA LEU A 17 -11.52 11.13 7.21
C LEU A 17 -11.87 11.91 8.48
N LYS A 18 -10.92 12.04 9.40
CA LYS A 18 -11.12 12.83 10.62
C LYS A 18 -11.27 14.31 10.28
N SER A 19 -10.38 14.89 9.48
CA SER A 19 -10.45 16.30 9.11
C SER A 19 -11.62 16.59 8.18
N GLU A 20 -11.74 15.84 7.09
CA GLU A 20 -12.67 16.18 6.00
C GLU A 20 -14.11 15.77 6.27
N ILE A 21 -14.36 14.89 7.26
CA ILE A 21 -15.70 14.40 7.54
C ILE A 21 -16.11 14.66 8.98
N VAL A 22 -15.32 14.18 9.95
CA VAL A 22 -15.74 14.29 11.35
C VAL A 22 -15.69 15.74 11.81
N GLU A 23 -14.56 16.41 11.59
CA GLU A 23 -14.36 17.81 11.99
C GLU A 23 -15.14 18.76 11.07
N ALA A 24 -15.10 18.56 9.75
CA ALA A 24 -15.81 19.42 8.79
C ALA A 24 -17.35 19.41 8.93
N HIS A 25 -17.93 18.32 9.45
CA HIS A 25 -19.37 18.23 9.72
C HIS A 25 -19.73 18.42 11.21
N ASP A 26 -18.80 18.88 12.05
CA ASP A 26 -18.99 19.06 13.50
C ASP A 26 -19.54 17.80 14.21
N LEU A 27 -19.15 16.62 13.73
CA LEU A 27 -19.59 15.34 14.28
C LEU A 27 -18.69 14.91 15.42
N SER A 28 -19.30 14.40 16.50
CA SER A 28 -18.54 13.62 17.46
C SER A 28 -18.25 12.22 16.91
N VAL A 29 -17.11 11.63 17.31
CA VAL A 29 -16.76 10.24 16.97
C VAL A 29 -17.88 9.26 17.35
N THR A 30 -18.59 9.53 18.45
CA THR A 30 -19.72 8.70 18.90
C THR A 30 -20.89 8.76 17.91
N VAL A 31 -21.24 9.95 17.42
CA VAL A 31 -22.31 10.12 16.43
C VAL A 31 -21.93 9.49 15.09
N ALA A 32 -20.70 9.73 14.62
CA ALA A 32 -20.20 9.14 13.38
C ALA A 32 -20.19 7.60 13.44
N ALA A 33 -19.73 7.01 14.55
CA ALA A 33 -19.74 5.55 14.73
C ALA A 33 -21.15 4.97 14.68
N ARG A 34 -22.12 5.67 15.27
CA ARG A 34 -23.54 5.28 15.21
C ARG A 34 -24.07 5.33 13.77
N LEU A 35 -23.79 6.39 13.01
CA LEU A 35 -24.22 6.51 11.60
C LEU A 35 -23.62 5.41 10.73
N LEU A 36 -22.35 5.07 10.97
CA LEU A 36 -21.63 4.02 10.25
C LEU A 36 -21.97 2.61 10.74
N HIS A 37 -22.78 2.46 11.80
CA HIS A 37 -23.10 1.19 12.45
C HIS A 37 -21.86 0.38 12.89
N VAL A 38 -20.86 1.05 13.46
CA VAL A 38 -19.62 0.44 13.97
C VAL A 38 -19.39 0.83 15.43
N THR A 39 -18.49 0.13 16.12
CA THR A 39 -18.12 0.53 17.47
C THR A 39 -17.36 1.84 17.47
N ARG A 40 -17.55 2.66 18.51
CA ARG A 40 -16.77 3.89 18.70
C ARG A 40 -15.26 3.60 18.71
N GLN A 41 -14.86 2.48 19.29
CA GLN A 41 -13.45 2.07 19.35
C GLN A 41 -12.90 1.80 17.95
N ALA A 42 -13.59 1.01 17.12
CA ALA A 42 -13.15 0.71 15.76
C ALA A 42 -12.99 2.00 14.93
N LEU A 43 -13.99 2.90 15.00
CA LEU A 43 -13.90 4.18 14.31
C LEU A 43 -12.76 5.05 14.86
N SER A 44 -12.62 5.14 16.18
CA SER A 44 -11.56 5.96 16.79
C SER A 44 -10.15 5.45 16.45
N THR A 45 -9.95 4.13 16.38
CA THR A 45 -8.66 3.54 16.01
C THR A 45 -8.32 3.89 14.55
N LEU A 46 -9.28 3.78 13.64
CA LEU A 46 -9.13 4.18 12.24
C LEU A 46 -8.80 5.68 12.12
N LEU A 47 -9.63 6.56 12.72
CA LEU A 47 -9.49 8.01 12.60
C LEU A 47 -8.18 8.57 13.17
N ASN A 48 -7.53 7.83 14.06
CA ASN A 48 -6.24 8.21 14.66
C ASN A 48 -5.06 7.50 13.99
N GLY A 49 -5.24 6.88 12.83
CA GLY A 49 -4.14 6.26 12.07
C GLY A 49 -3.61 4.95 12.64
N HIS A 50 -4.33 4.32 13.58
CA HIS A 50 -3.90 3.09 14.25
C HIS A 50 -4.51 1.82 13.63
N ALA A 51 -5.39 1.96 12.65
CA ALA A 51 -5.96 0.84 11.89
C ALA A 51 -6.21 1.26 10.45
N ASP A 52 -5.97 0.32 9.53
CA ASP A 52 -6.22 0.52 8.11
C ASP A 52 -7.71 0.62 7.80
N LEU A 53 -8.03 1.35 6.73
CA LEU A 53 -9.37 1.40 6.18
C LEU A 53 -9.69 0.10 5.43
N SER A 54 -10.59 -0.71 5.99
CA SER A 54 -11.10 -1.91 5.32
C SER A 54 -12.10 -1.56 4.19
N PRO A 55 -12.26 -2.43 3.18
CA PRO A 55 -13.27 -2.23 2.13
C PRO A 55 -14.70 -2.10 2.66
N GLU A 56 -15.06 -2.88 3.68
CA GLU A 56 -16.39 -2.79 4.30
C GLU A 56 -16.61 -1.43 4.96
N MET A 57 -15.60 -0.92 5.69
CA MET A 57 -15.67 0.40 6.30
C MET A 57 -15.74 1.50 5.24
N ALA A 58 -14.96 1.41 4.16
CA ALA A 58 -15.02 2.34 3.05
C ALA A 58 -16.42 2.42 2.43
N ILE A 59 -17.08 1.28 2.21
CA ILE A 59 -18.46 1.22 1.71
C ILE A 59 -19.46 1.84 2.71
N ARG A 60 -19.24 1.69 4.02
CA ARG A 60 -20.06 2.38 5.04
C ARG A 60 -19.92 3.90 4.93
N PHE A 61 -18.69 4.41 4.79
CA PHE A 61 -18.45 5.84 4.57
C PHE A 61 -19.08 6.34 3.26
N GLU A 62 -18.99 5.58 2.18
CA GLU A 62 -19.64 5.92 0.90
C GLU A 62 -21.15 6.05 1.05
N LYS A 63 -21.79 5.09 1.72
CA LYS A 63 -23.25 5.10 1.93
C LYS A 63 -23.74 6.25 2.81
N VAL A 64 -22.95 6.67 3.80
CA VAL A 64 -23.36 7.71 4.77
C VAL A 64 -22.98 9.10 4.31
N PHE A 65 -21.79 9.27 3.73
CA PHE A 65 -21.21 10.57 3.41
C PHE A 65 -21.02 10.82 1.91
N GLY A 66 -21.29 9.83 1.05
CA GLY A 66 -21.20 9.98 -0.40
C GLY A 66 -19.78 9.98 -0.97
N ILE A 67 -18.77 9.66 -0.16
CA ILE A 67 -17.37 9.60 -0.63
C ILE A 67 -17.09 8.26 -1.29
N SER A 68 -16.52 8.28 -2.48
CA SER A 68 -16.13 7.06 -3.21
C SER A 68 -15.22 6.14 -2.37
N ALA A 69 -15.70 4.92 -2.12
CA ALA A 69 -14.96 3.86 -1.45
C ALA A 69 -13.69 3.50 -2.22
N GLU A 70 -13.75 3.44 -3.55
CA GLU A 70 -12.57 3.22 -4.40
C GLU A 70 -11.50 4.28 -4.19
N THR A 71 -11.91 5.54 -4.03
CA THR A 71 -10.98 6.65 -3.81
C THR A 71 -10.27 6.50 -2.47
N MET A 72 -11.04 6.25 -1.40
CA MET A 72 -10.48 6.04 -0.07
C MET A 72 -9.57 4.79 -0.01
N LEU A 73 -9.92 3.71 -0.70
CA LEU A 73 -9.08 2.51 -0.77
C LEU A 73 -7.79 2.72 -1.58
N LYS A 74 -7.82 3.55 -2.64
CA LYS A 74 -6.61 3.97 -3.35
C LYS A 74 -5.69 4.79 -2.44
N MET A 75 -6.24 5.62 -1.57
CA MET A 75 -5.47 6.33 -0.54
C MET A 75 -4.84 5.37 0.46
N GLN A 76 -5.58 4.38 0.96
CA GLN A 76 -5.03 3.34 1.84
C GLN A 76 -3.87 2.60 1.16
N LEU A 77 -4.09 2.08 -0.05
CA LEU A 77 -3.05 1.36 -0.79
C LEU A 77 -1.80 2.23 -1.02
N THR A 78 -2.01 3.50 -1.33
CA THR A 78 -0.93 4.48 -1.50
C THR A 78 -0.13 4.64 -0.21
N TRP A 79 -0.80 4.80 0.92
CA TRP A 79 -0.17 4.89 2.24
C TRP A 79 0.64 3.63 2.55
N ASP A 80 0.02 2.46 2.42
CA ASP A 80 0.63 1.16 2.71
C ASP A 80 1.89 0.94 1.88
N LEU A 81 1.83 1.23 0.58
CA LEU A 81 2.98 1.11 -0.31
C LEU A 81 4.13 2.02 0.13
N VAL A 82 3.87 3.26 0.57
CA VAL A 82 4.92 4.15 1.06
C VAL A 82 5.53 3.61 2.36
N GLN A 83 4.72 3.12 3.30
CA GLN A 83 5.23 2.54 4.55
C GLN A 83 6.05 1.27 4.31
N VAL A 84 5.58 0.38 3.44
CA VAL A 84 6.29 -0.85 3.08
C VAL A 84 7.56 -0.55 2.29
N ARG A 85 7.53 0.42 1.37
CA ARG A 85 8.72 0.83 0.60
C ARG A 85 9.86 1.34 1.46
N ARG A 86 9.58 1.96 2.62
CA ARG A 86 10.62 2.42 3.55
C ARG A 86 11.46 1.29 4.15
N ARG A 87 10.90 0.08 4.17
CA ARG A 87 11.55 -1.15 4.65
C ARG A 87 11.71 -2.16 3.52
N ALA A 88 11.76 -1.71 2.26
CA ALA A 88 11.83 -2.59 1.11
C ALA A 88 13.06 -3.51 1.15
N ASP A 89 14.18 -3.00 1.66
CA ASP A 89 15.44 -3.74 1.77
C ASP A 89 15.36 -4.92 2.77
N ASP A 90 14.41 -4.88 3.71
CA ASP A 90 14.17 -5.95 4.68
C ASP A 90 13.29 -7.08 4.10
N ILE A 91 12.71 -6.89 2.91
CA ILE A 91 11.81 -7.84 2.28
C ILE A 91 12.62 -8.87 1.50
N ALA A 92 12.78 -10.06 2.09
CA ALA A 92 13.44 -11.18 1.44
C ALA A 92 12.66 -11.65 0.20
N VAL A 93 13.37 -11.76 -0.93
CA VAL A 93 12.83 -12.26 -2.19
C VAL A 93 13.83 -13.22 -2.84
N GLU A 94 13.32 -14.25 -3.52
CA GLU A 94 14.15 -15.10 -4.39
C GLU A 94 14.09 -14.55 -5.83
N PRO A 95 15.24 -14.34 -6.50
CA PRO A 95 15.22 -13.90 -7.88
C PRO A 95 14.61 -15.00 -8.76
N PRO A 96 13.71 -14.66 -9.71
CA PRO A 96 12.93 -15.65 -10.45
C PRO A 96 13.79 -16.54 -11.37
N PHE A 97 15.03 -16.15 -11.67
CA PHE A 97 15.98 -16.95 -12.43
C PHE A 97 17.40 -16.69 -11.96
N VAL A 98 18.08 -17.73 -11.46
CA VAL A 98 19.54 -17.71 -11.30
C VAL A 98 20.12 -17.66 -12.71
N ALA A 99 20.70 -16.54 -13.12
CA ALA A 99 21.46 -16.49 -14.36
C ALA A 99 22.52 -17.58 -14.29
N SER A 100 22.40 -18.60 -15.14
CA SER A 100 23.39 -19.67 -15.22
C SER A 100 24.73 -19.03 -15.59
N ALA A 101 25.58 -18.92 -14.59
CA ALA A 101 26.94 -18.45 -14.75
C ALA A 101 27.65 -19.31 -15.80
N GLN A 102 28.37 -18.64 -16.70
CA GLN A 102 29.68 -19.11 -17.14
C GLN A 102 29.73 -20.52 -17.80
N ARG A 103 29.24 -20.65 -19.04
CA ARG A 103 29.71 -21.69 -19.98
C ARG A 103 30.11 -21.13 -21.35
N ARG A 104 30.82 -20.00 -21.34
CA ARG A 104 31.63 -19.55 -22.49
C ARG A 104 33.01 -19.13 -22.00
N GLY A 105 33.81 -20.15 -21.70
CA GLY A 105 35.16 -20.01 -21.18
C GLY A 105 35.88 -21.35 -21.17
N MET A 106 35.73 -22.17 -22.22
CA MET A 106 36.61 -23.30 -22.47
C MET A 106 37.22 -23.11 -23.85
N SER A 107 38.40 -22.47 -23.81
CA SER A 107 39.57 -22.62 -24.67
C SER A 107 39.36 -23.09 -26.12
N VAL A 108 39.67 -22.21 -27.09
CA VAL A 108 39.90 -22.56 -28.50
C VAL A 108 41.33 -23.13 -28.72
N ALA A 109 42.06 -23.51 -27.65
CA ALA A 109 43.45 -23.98 -27.77
C ALA A 109 43.64 -25.48 -28.11
N GLU A 110 42.57 -26.25 -28.34
CA GLU A 110 42.68 -27.71 -28.63
C GLU A 110 42.31 -28.11 -30.07
N ARG A 111 42.43 -27.19 -31.05
CA ARG A 111 42.19 -27.52 -32.48
C ARG A 111 43.46 -27.69 -33.35
N GLU A 112 44.67 -27.65 -32.80
CA GLU A 112 45.91 -27.73 -33.59
C GLU A 112 46.80 -28.98 -33.34
N SER A 113 46.27 -30.11 -32.85
CA SER A 113 47.12 -31.31 -32.68
C SER A 113 46.54 -32.64 -33.16
N ALA A 114 45.57 -32.61 -34.07
CA ALA A 114 45.14 -33.83 -34.77
C ALA A 114 44.91 -33.57 -36.27
N SER A 115 45.96 -33.07 -36.92
CA SER A 115 46.16 -33.23 -38.36
C SER A 115 47.64 -33.51 -38.61
N VAL A 116 48.11 -34.69 -38.21
CA VAL A 116 49.22 -35.43 -38.84
C VAL A 116 48.88 -36.90 -38.78
#